data_AF-A0A529IE23-F1
#
_entry.id   AF-A0A529IE23-F1
#
_cell.length_a   1.000
_cell.length_b   1.000
_cell.length_c   1.000
_cell.angle_alpha   90.00
_cell.angle_beta   90.00
_cell.angle_gamma   90.00
#
_symmetry.space_group_name_H-M   'P 1'
#
loop_
_entity.id
_entity.type
_entity.pdbx_description
1 polymer ?
#
loop_
_entity_poly.entity_id
_entity_poly.type
_entity_poly.pdbx_seq_one_letter_code
_entity_poly.pdbx_strand_id
1 'polypeptide(L)'
;MRSDTIAAIGLAIGGALGMAGTFVASDALRETLWTIDGVGVVVAAALLTMKYQRLGNDLVAAGFLTFLAGESLLLAGNAAGLQASVPSYVGGIALWAAGLVMVSAPATFAL
;
A
#
# COMPACT_ATOMS: atom_id res chain seq x y z
N MET A 1 -21.58 2.75 3.13
CA MET A 1 -20.72 2.37 1.98
C MET A 1 -20.11 1.00 2.28
N ARG A 2 -20.05 0.06 1.34
CA ARG A 2 -19.45 -1.27 1.59
C ARG A 2 -17.93 -1.14 1.70
N SER A 3 -17.30 -1.94 2.56
CA SER A 3 -15.83 -1.97 2.79
C SER A 3 -15.03 -2.11 1.49
N ASP A 4 -15.55 -2.91 0.56
CA ASP A 4 -14.95 -3.12 -0.77
C ASP A 4 -14.89 -1.85 -1.60
N THR A 5 -15.93 -1.02 -1.54
CA THR A 5 -15.97 0.24 -2.28
C THR A 5 -14.95 1.23 -1.72
N ILE A 6 -14.78 1.28 -0.39
CA ILE A 6 -13.78 2.14 0.23
C ILE A 6 -12.37 1.66 -0.11
N ALA A 7 -12.12 0.35 -0.05
CA ALA A 7 -10.83 -0.23 -0.44
C ALA A 7 -10.51 0.04 -1.91
N ALA A 8 -11.46 -0.16 -2.83
CA ALA A 8 -11.28 0.11 -4.25
C ALA A 8 -11.01 1.60 -4.53
N ILE A 9 -11.71 2.50 -3.86
CA ILE A 9 -11.47 3.95 -3.97
C ILE A 9 -10.07 4.29 -3.42
N GLY A 10 -9.69 3.74 -2.27
CA GLY A 10 -8.36 3.94 -1.69
C GLY A 10 -7.24 3.50 -2.64
N LEU A 11 -7.37 2.33 -3.28
CA LEU A 11 -6.42 1.85 -4.27
C LEU A 11 -6.39 2.71 -5.54
N ALA A 12 -7.56 3.16 -6.03
CA ALA A 12 -7.64 3.98 -7.22
C ALA A 12 -7.02 5.37 -7.02
N ILE A 13 -7.32 6.00 -5.87
CA ILE A 13 -6.71 7.27 -5.47
C ILE A 13 -5.20 7.08 -5.26
N GLY A 14 -4.82 6.00 -4.57
CA GLY A 14 -3.43 5.60 -4.35
C GLY A 14 -2.63 5.54 -5.65
N GLY A 15 -2.97 4.59 -6.50
CA GLY A 15 -2.26 4.36 -7.76
C GLY A 15 -2.23 5.59 -8.68
N ALA A 16 -3.29 6.39 -8.73
CA ALA A 16 -3.31 7.61 -9.54
C ALA A 16 -2.34 8.68 -9.01
N LEU A 17 -2.34 8.94 -7.69
CA LEU A 17 -1.50 9.97 -7.09
C LEU A 17 -0.04 9.52 -6.97
N GLY A 18 0.23 8.24 -6.70
CA GLY A 18 1.57 7.67 -6.70
C GLY A 18 2.26 7.84 -8.06
N MET A 19 1.54 7.49 -9.12
CA MET A 19 2.00 7.70 -10.50
C MET A 19 2.19 9.18 -10.82
N ALA A 20 1.23 10.05 -10.47
CA ALA A 20 1.34 11.48 -10.70
C ALA A 20 2.57 12.08 -10.00
N GLY A 21 2.82 11.72 -8.74
CA GLY A 21 3.97 12.20 -7.97
C GLY A 21 5.31 11.88 -8.63
N THR A 22 5.45 10.67 -9.19
CA THR A 22 6.67 10.21 -9.86
C THR A 22 7.09 11.08 -11.05
N PHE A 23 6.15 11.71 -11.75
CA PHE A 23 6.44 12.54 -12.94
C PHE A 23 6.48 14.06 -12.64
N VAL A 24 6.19 14.48 -11.41
CA VAL A 24 6.21 15.89 -11.03
C VAL A 24 7.65 16.31 -10.66
N ALA A 25 8.10 17.43 -11.25
CA ALA A 25 9.44 17.98 -10.99
C ALA A 25 9.58 18.67 -9.63
N SER A 26 8.49 19.20 -9.08
CA SER A 26 8.48 19.85 -7.76
C SER A 26 8.54 18.82 -6.64
N ASP A 27 9.57 18.91 -5.79
CA ASP A 27 9.75 18.01 -4.65
C ASP A 27 8.58 18.08 -3.67
N ALA A 28 8.15 19.28 -3.29
CA ALA A 28 7.02 19.48 -2.38
C ALA A 28 5.71 18.89 -2.91
N LEU A 29 5.43 19.06 -4.21
CA LEU A 29 4.24 18.49 -4.82
C LEU A 29 4.34 16.96 -4.96
N ARG A 30 5.53 16.44 -5.30
CA ARG A 30 5.80 14.99 -5.35
C ARG A 30 5.58 14.33 -4.00
N GLU A 31 6.18 14.87 -2.94
CA GLU A 31 6.04 14.36 -1.57
C GLU A 31 4.58 14.42 -1.08
N THR A 32 3.86 15.48 -1.43
CA THR A 32 2.42 15.60 -1.13
C THR A 32 1.62 14.49 -1.82
N LEU A 33 1.86 14.27 -3.12
CA LEU A 33 1.15 13.25 -3.90
C LEU A 33 1.45 11.84 -3.39
N TRP A 34 2.71 11.52 -3.12
CA TRP A 34 3.12 10.25 -2.51
C TRP A 34 2.55 10.04 -1.11
N THR A 35 2.40 11.12 -0.33
CA THR A 35 1.78 11.04 1.00
C THR A 35 0.30 10.67 0.92
N ILE A 36 -0.46 11.30 0.01
CA ILE A 36 -1.89 10.99 -0.17
C ILE A 36 -2.06 9.57 -0.74
N ASP A 37 -1.17 9.17 -1.65
CA ASP A 37 -1.12 7.82 -2.18
C ASP A 37 -0.98 6.78 -1.06
N GLY A 38 0.09 6.89 -0.26
CA GLY A 38 0.36 5.94 0.81
C GLY A 38 -0.76 5.84 1.85
N VAL A 39 -1.43 6.96 2.16
CA VAL A 39 -2.63 6.93 3.03
C VAL A 39 -3.76 6.13 2.38
N GLY A 40 -4.02 6.31 1.09
CA GLY A 40 -5.03 5.56 0.34
C GLY A 40 -4.77 4.06 0.35
N VAL A 41 -3.51 3.67 0.14
CA VAL A 41 -3.05 2.27 0.18
C VAL A 41 -3.16 1.67 1.58
N VAL A 42 -2.74 2.39 2.63
CA VAL A 42 -2.85 1.93 4.03
C VAL A 42 -4.30 1.64 4.40
N VAL A 43 -5.23 2.55 4.06
CA VAL A 43 -6.66 2.36 4.34
C VAL A 43 -7.22 1.15 3.59
N ALA A 44 -6.88 1.01 2.31
CA ALA A 44 -7.33 -0.13 1.51
C ALA A 44 -6.80 -1.45 2.07
N ALA A 45 -5.50 -1.53 2.38
CA ALA A 45 -4.87 -2.72 2.95
C ALA A 45 -5.47 -3.11 4.31
N ALA A 46 -5.77 -2.14 5.18
CA ALA A 46 -6.44 -2.39 6.45
C ALA A 46 -7.84 -3.02 6.24
N LEU A 47 -8.65 -2.46 5.35
CA LEU A 47 -9.98 -2.95 5.07
C LEU A 47 -9.97 -4.34 4.41
N LEU A 48 -9.02 -4.59 3.50
CA LEU A 48 -8.85 -5.89 2.86
C LEU A 48 -8.36 -6.95 3.86
N THR A 49 -7.43 -6.59 4.76
CA THR A 49 -7.02 -7.47 5.87
C THR A 49 -8.23 -7.93 6.67
N MET A 50 -9.05 -6.99 7.14
CA MET A 50 -10.25 -7.31 7.92
C MET A 50 -11.25 -8.16 7.13
N LYS A 51 -11.41 -7.89 5.82
CA LYS A 51 -12.28 -8.68 4.95
C LYS A 51 -11.82 -10.13 4.86
N TYR A 52 -10.57 -10.37 4.47
CA TYR A 52 -10.07 -11.72 4.24
C TYR A 52 -9.92 -12.51 5.53
N GLN A 53 -9.62 -11.86 6.64
CA GLN A 53 -9.67 -12.48 7.96
C GLN A 53 -11.08 -12.98 8.29
N ARG A 54 -12.12 -12.17 8.04
CA ARG A 54 -13.52 -12.58 8.27
C ARG A 54 -13.99 -13.69 7.33
N LEU A 55 -13.33 -13.86 6.19
CA LEU A 55 -13.56 -14.95 5.25
C LEU A 55 -12.75 -16.22 5.59
N GLY A 56 -11.99 -16.21 6.70
CA GLY A 56 -11.13 -17.32 7.11
C GLY A 56 -9.90 -17.52 6.22
N ASN A 57 -9.53 -16.52 5.43
CA ASN A 57 -8.37 -16.56 4.55
C ASN A 57 -7.19 -15.85 5.18
N ASP A 58 -6.58 -16.53 6.15
CA ASP A 58 -5.55 -15.96 7.01
C ASP A 58 -4.28 -15.58 6.25
N LEU A 59 -3.90 -16.35 5.22
CA LEU A 59 -2.70 -16.06 4.42
C LEU A 59 -2.89 -14.81 3.56
N VAL A 60 -4.05 -14.64 2.93
CA VAL A 60 -4.36 -13.42 2.17
C VAL A 60 -4.51 -12.22 3.10
N ALA A 61 -5.16 -12.39 4.25
CA ALA A 61 -5.27 -11.33 5.26
C ALA A 61 -3.89 -10.89 5.76
N ALA A 62 -3.02 -11.85 6.08
CA ALA A 62 -1.64 -11.57 6.47
C ALA A 62 -0.86 -10.86 5.36
N GLY A 63 -1.06 -11.23 4.09
CA GLY A 63 -0.46 -10.53 2.95
C GLY A 63 -0.89 -9.07 2.84
N PHE A 64 -2.17 -8.76 3.05
CA PHE A 64 -2.65 -7.37 3.12
C PHE A 64 -2.11 -6.61 4.34
N LEU A 65 -1.94 -7.28 5.48
CA LEU A 65 -1.30 -6.70 6.64
C LEU A 65 0.19 -6.39 6.39
N THR A 66 0.88 -7.25 5.64
CA THR A 66 2.25 -7.02 5.20
C THR A 66 2.33 -5.83 4.24
N PHE A 67 1.38 -5.65 3.32
CA PHE A 67 1.29 -4.42 2.51
C PHE A 67 1.13 -3.17 3.36
N LEU A 68 0.22 -3.21 4.35
CA LEU A 68 0.03 -2.09 5.27
C LEU A 68 1.31 -1.71 5.99
N ALA A 69 2.06 -2.70 6.49
CA ALA A 69 3.35 -2.47 7.14
C ALA A 69 4.40 -1.90 6.17
N GLY A 70 4.49 -2.43 4.96
CA GLY A 70 5.39 -1.95 3.92
C GLY A 70 5.10 -0.50 3.55
N GLU A 71 3.84 -0.19 3.27
CA GLU A 71 3.40 1.16 2.92
C GLU A 71 3.63 2.16 4.05
N SER A 72 3.37 1.75 5.30
CA SER A 72 3.61 2.61 6.46
C SER A 72 5.09 2.98 6.59
N LEU A 73 6.00 2.07 6.22
CA LEU A 73 7.44 2.34 6.23
C LEU A 73 7.86 3.27 5.07
N LEU A 74 7.26 3.12 3.89
CA LEU A 74 7.46 4.06 2.76
C LEU A 74 6.99 5.47 3.13
N LEU A 75 5.79 5.58 3.71
CA LEU A 75 5.21 6.84 4.15
C LEU A 75 6.07 7.54 5.22
N ALA A 76 6.58 6.79 6.19
CA ALA A 76 7.53 7.32 7.18
C ALA A 76 8.84 7.78 6.52
N GLY A 77 9.26 7.11 5.46
CA GLY A 77 10.41 7.49 4.64
C GLY A 77 10.25 8.85 3.95
N ASN A 78 9.07 9.15 3.41
CA ASN A 78 8.83 10.41 2.68
C ASN A 78 9.18 11.66 3.51
N ALA A 79 8.97 11.63 4.83
CA ALA A 79 9.27 12.75 5.72
C ALA A 79 10.78 13.04 5.90
N ALA A 80 11.66 12.09 5.58
CA ALA A 80 13.11 12.21 5.76
C ALA A 80 13.83 12.81 4.54
N GLY A 81 13.15 12.93 3.38
CA GLY A 81 13.74 13.34 2.11
C GLY A 81 14.51 12.21 1.40
N LEU A 82 14.55 12.27 0.06
CA LEU A 82 14.93 11.15 -0.83
C LEU A 82 16.14 10.31 -0.42
N GLN A 83 17.25 10.94 -0.02
CA GLN A 83 18.49 10.22 0.32
C GLN A 83 18.40 9.51 1.68
N ALA A 84 17.73 10.12 2.65
CA ALA A 84 17.56 9.52 3.97
C ALA A 84 16.46 8.44 3.98
N SER A 85 15.54 8.46 3.02
CA SER A 85 14.48 7.46 2.85
C SER A 85 14.97 6.13 2.28
N VAL A 86 16.21 6.00 1.81
CA VAL A 86 16.70 4.79 1.12
C VAL A 86 16.49 3.50 1.95
N PRO A 87 16.83 3.45 3.25
CA PRO A 87 16.63 2.23 4.04
C PRO A 87 15.14 1.88 4.24
N SER A 88 14.29 2.88 4.46
CA SER A 88 12.85 2.65 4.62
C SER A 88 12.18 2.25 3.30
N TYR A 89 12.66 2.78 2.17
CA TYR A 89 12.23 2.33 0.84
C TYR A 89 12.60 0.90 0.55
N VAL A 90 13.84 0.49 0.82
CA VAL A 90 14.26 -0.91 0.66
C VAL A 90 13.39 -1.83 1.53
N GLY A 91 13.20 -1.48 2.81
CA GLY A 91 12.34 -2.25 3.71
C GLY A 91 10.88 -2.31 3.26
N GLY A 92 10.32 -1.18 2.86
CA GLY A 92 8.92 -1.07 2.41
C GLY A 92 8.67 -1.86 1.13
N ILE A 93 9.57 -1.77 0.15
CA ILE A 93 9.51 -2.54 -1.10
C ILE A 93 9.65 -4.04 -0.83
N ALA A 94 10.56 -4.44 0.07
CA ALA A 94 10.72 -5.84 0.43
C ALA A 94 9.45 -6.42 1.10
N LEU A 95 8.81 -5.66 1.98
CA LEU A 95 7.51 -6.03 2.58
C LEU A 95 6.40 -6.09 1.52
N TRP A 96 6.37 -5.16 0.57
CA TRP A 96 5.47 -5.21 -0.58
C TRP A 96 5.63 -6.52 -1.38
N ALA A 97 6.87 -6.89 -1.71
CA ALA A 97 7.14 -8.13 -2.43
C ALA A 97 6.67 -9.37 -1.64
N ALA A 98 6.93 -9.41 -0.33
CA ALA A 98 6.46 -10.49 0.53
C ALA A 98 4.92 -10.56 0.59
N GLY A 99 4.25 -9.42 0.75
CA GLY A 99 2.80 -9.31 0.72
C GLY A 99 2.19 -9.81 -0.58
N LEU A 100 2.79 -9.46 -1.74
CA LEU A 100 2.38 -9.95 -3.06
C LEU A 100 2.43 -11.48 -3.14
N VAL A 101 3.50 -12.09 -2.66
CA VAL A 101 3.64 -13.55 -2.63
C VAL A 101 2.52 -14.17 -1.78
N MET A 102 2.24 -13.62 -0.60
CA MET A 102 1.22 -14.14 0.31
C MET A 102 -0.20 -14.01 -0.25
N VAL A 103 -0.54 -12.87 -0.87
CA VAL A 103 -1.86 -12.68 -1.50
C VAL A 103 -2.02 -13.52 -2.77
N SER A 104 -0.94 -13.77 -3.51
CA SER A 104 -0.98 -14.48 -4.80
C SER A 104 -0.86 -16.01 -4.68
N ALA A 105 -0.32 -16.53 -3.57
CA ALA A 105 -0.12 -17.97 -3.42
C ALA A 105 -1.44 -18.76 -3.38
N PRO A 106 -2.52 -18.29 -2.72
CA PRO A 106 -3.82 -18.96 -2.74
C PRO A 106 -4.62 -18.68 -4.02
N ALA A 107 -5.38 -19.67 -4.51
CA ALA A 107 -6.34 -19.52 -5.61
C ALA A 107 -7.65 -18.80 -5.19
N THR A 108 -7.56 -17.80 -4.31
CA THR A 108 -8.71 -17.04 -3.79
C THR A 108 -9.31 -16.10 -4.82
N PHE A 109 -8.50 -15.68 -5.79
CA PHE A 109 -8.86 -14.71 -6.82
C PHE A 109 -9.00 -15.33 -8.21
N ALA A 110 -8.97 -16.66 -8.32
CA ALA A 110 -9.21 -17.34 -9.59
C ALA A 110 -10.64 -17.04 -10.08
N LEU A 111 -10.76 -16.56 -11.31
CA LEU A 111 -12.03 -16.30 -12.00
C LEU A 111 -12.77 -17.61 -12.33
#